data_AF-A0A183JM43-F1
#
_entry.id   AF-A0A183JM43-F1
#
_cell.length_a   1.000
_cell.length_b   1.000
_cell.length_c   1.000
_cell.angle_alpha   90.00
_cell.angle_beta   90.00
_cell.angle_gamma   90.00
#
_symmetry.space_group_name_H-M   'P 1'
#
loop_
_entity.id
_entity.type
_entity.pdbx_description
1 polymer ?
#
loop_
_entity_poly.entity_id
_entity_poly.type
_entity_poly.pdbx_seq_one_letter_code
_entity_poly.pdbx_strand_id
1 'polypeptide(L)'
;MSPAQKSLLVTINEDLETLQAAKENLDIGPPTERHLLNIGTDEASKRWLSESMGASQAKVTDEVGAMNAAVAQALRSANRAESTDINVVQQGQPLDQIHDPGDDLMMMQQSFRVVTIHFPAFVDDLKRVAVLRRESGALKADQTGQPIIADKTEESTQNLLSAARHVADAFTDLLQSARPLAMGQTHEEIYPTSDDGTYNANHVITQQQGPVSSSSRKAIIEAASRVGAASNDLLRHVMHGGDDDDDDLFNTNYLILTDEERIYQVRFQLFVYYYYYCCLFYNFCF
;
A
#
# COMPACT_ATOMS: atom_id res chain seq x y z
N MET A 1 12.18 24.28 11.33
CA MET A 1 10.98 23.60 10.80
C MET A 1 10.14 24.58 9.97
N SER A 2 10.10 24.39 8.65
CA SER A 2 9.31 25.18 7.70
C SER A 2 7.80 24.92 7.85
N PRO A 3 6.90 25.79 7.36
CA PRO A 3 5.45 25.52 7.35
C PRO A 3 5.07 24.20 6.68
N ALA A 4 5.70 23.85 5.54
CA ALA A 4 5.49 22.58 4.84
C ALA A 4 5.91 21.38 5.70
N GLN A 5 7.05 21.47 6.40
CA GLN A 5 7.51 20.45 7.35
C GLN A 5 6.51 20.27 8.52
N LYS A 6 5.98 21.36 9.08
CA LYS A 6 4.94 21.27 10.14
C LYS A 6 3.68 20.58 9.64
N SER A 7 3.23 20.97 8.44
CA SER A 7 2.04 20.43 7.79
C SER A 7 2.18 18.94 7.53
N LEU A 8 3.32 18.51 6.98
CA LEU A 8 3.64 17.10 6.76
C LEU A 8 3.68 16.31 8.07
N LEU A 9 4.29 16.85 9.13
CA LEU A 9 4.36 16.17 10.42
C LEU A 9 2.98 15.95 11.04
N VAL A 10 2.08 16.95 10.95
CA VAL A 10 0.70 16.82 11.41
C VAL A 10 -0.01 15.73 10.63
N THR A 11 0.09 15.75 9.29
CA THR A 11 -0.50 14.72 8.43
C THR A 11 0.01 13.31 8.77
N ILE A 12 1.32 13.13 8.95
CA ILE A 12 1.86 11.81 9.33
C ILE A 12 1.23 11.31 10.64
N ASN A 13 1.05 12.16 11.65
CA ASN A 13 0.44 11.72 12.91
C ASN A 13 -1.05 11.37 12.75
N GLU A 14 -1.81 12.20 12.02
CA GLU A 14 -3.24 11.93 11.70
C GLU A 14 -3.41 10.61 10.93
N ASP A 15 -2.52 10.38 9.96
CA ASP A 15 -2.54 9.21 9.09
C ASP A 15 -2.20 7.94 9.89
N LEU A 16 -1.21 8.01 10.79
CA LEU A 16 -0.84 6.88 11.66
C LEU A 16 -1.99 6.47 12.59
N GLU A 17 -2.71 7.43 13.17
CA GLU A 17 -3.88 7.15 14.01
C GLU A 17 -5.00 6.48 13.20
N THR A 18 -5.25 6.98 11.98
CA THR A 18 -6.28 6.43 11.10
C THR A 18 -5.95 5.02 10.63
N LEU A 19 -4.69 4.77 10.22
CA LEU A 19 -4.22 3.45 9.82
C LEU A 19 -4.33 2.44 10.97
N GLN A 20 -3.95 2.83 12.18
CA GLN A 20 -4.03 1.96 13.35
C GLN A 20 -5.49 1.61 13.67
N ALA A 21 -6.38 2.60 13.69
CA ALA A 21 -7.81 2.35 13.91
C ALA A 21 -8.43 1.46 12.83
N ALA A 22 -8.08 1.67 11.56
CA ALA A 22 -8.55 0.84 10.45
C ALA A 22 -7.98 -0.60 10.53
N LYS A 23 -6.71 -0.77 10.93
CA LYS A 23 -6.08 -2.07 11.14
C LYS A 23 -6.77 -2.87 12.25
N GLU A 24 -7.12 -2.22 13.36
CA GLU A 24 -7.87 -2.85 14.46
C GLU A 24 -9.27 -3.30 14.01
N ASN A 25 -9.85 -2.59 13.03
CA ASN A 25 -11.10 -2.97 12.41
C ASN A 25 -10.99 -4.09 11.38
N LEU A 26 -9.85 -4.76 11.16
CA LEU A 26 -9.77 -5.90 10.22
C LEU A 26 -10.37 -7.21 10.76
N ASP A 27 -10.86 -7.25 11.99
CA ASP A 27 -11.53 -8.42 12.55
C ASP A 27 -12.97 -8.58 12.01
N ILE A 28 -13.32 -9.80 11.61
CA ILE A 28 -14.64 -10.21 11.11
C ILE A 28 -15.32 -11.21 12.04
N GLY A 29 -14.84 -11.34 13.28
CA GLY A 29 -15.44 -12.21 14.28
C GLY A 29 -15.24 -13.71 14.00
N PRO A 30 -15.76 -14.56 14.91
CA PRO A 30 -15.54 -16.00 14.85
C PRO A 30 -16.23 -16.65 13.63
N PRO A 31 -15.70 -17.78 13.12
CA PRO A 31 -16.28 -18.47 11.94
C PRO A 31 -17.72 -18.96 12.15
N THR A 32 -18.13 -19.12 13.41
CA THR A 32 -19.48 -19.52 13.80
C THR A 32 -20.51 -18.40 13.60
N GLU A 33 -20.07 -17.16 13.42
CA GLU A 33 -20.95 -16.02 13.17
C GLU A 33 -21.23 -15.89 11.66
N ARG A 34 -22.43 -16.31 11.24
CA ARG A 34 -22.90 -16.07 9.86
C ARG A 34 -23.31 -14.62 9.71
N HIS A 35 -22.63 -13.91 8.84
CA HIS A 35 -22.86 -12.49 8.61
C HIS A 35 -23.93 -12.27 7.53
N LEU A 36 -24.11 -13.23 6.62
CA LEU A 36 -25.09 -13.16 5.55
C LEU A 36 -26.28 -14.06 5.85
N LEU A 37 -27.23 -13.54 6.63
CA LEU A 37 -28.49 -14.20 6.91
C LEU A 37 -29.33 -14.30 5.63
N ASN A 38 -29.82 -15.50 5.31
CA ASN A 38 -30.70 -15.84 4.17
C ASN A 38 -30.02 -16.17 2.81
N ILE A 39 -28.71 -16.41 2.77
CA ILE A 39 -28.09 -16.99 1.58
C ILE A 39 -28.24 -18.52 1.63
N GLY A 40 -28.84 -19.08 0.58
CA GLY A 40 -29.12 -20.51 0.46
C GLY A 40 -28.22 -21.24 -0.54
N THR A 41 -28.55 -22.50 -0.79
CA THR A 41 -27.89 -23.33 -1.81
C THR A 41 -28.52 -23.17 -3.20
N ASP A 42 -29.49 -22.26 -3.35
CA ASP A 42 -30.16 -22.00 -4.63
C ASP A 42 -29.25 -21.25 -5.61
N GLU A 43 -29.58 -21.35 -6.89
CA GLU A 43 -28.77 -20.80 -7.98
C GLU A 43 -28.67 -19.27 -7.94
N ALA A 44 -29.70 -18.57 -7.47
CA ALA A 44 -29.67 -17.11 -7.36
C ALA A 44 -28.72 -16.66 -6.24
N SER A 45 -28.76 -17.31 -5.08
CA SER A 45 -27.81 -17.11 -3.98
C SER A 45 -26.36 -17.33 -4.42
N LYS A 46 -26.10 -18.41 -5.17
CA LYS A 46 -24.76 -18.72 -5.69
C LYS A 46 -24.24 -17.66 -6.65
N ARG A 47 -25.08 -17.22 -7.61
CA ARG A 47 -24.71 -16.16 -8.56
C ARG A 47 -24.46 -14.84 -7.86
N TRP A 48 -25.36 -14.44 -6.97
CA TRP A 48 -25.19 -13.21 -6.19
C TRP A 48 -23.89 -13.22 -5.37
N LEU A 49 -23.53 -14.36 -4.77
CA LEU A 49 -22.30 -14.50 -4.00
C LEU A 49 -21.06 -14.36 -4.88
N SER A 50 -21.06 -14.99 -6.06
CA SER A 50 -19.98 -14.89 -7.05
C SER A 50 -19.84 -13.47 -7.58
N GLU A 51 -20.93 -12.82 -7.96
CA GLU A 51 -20.96 -11.44 -8.46
C GLU A 51 -20.49 -10.46 -7.37
N SER A 52 -20.98 -10.62 -6.14
CA SER A 52 -20.58 -9.80 -5.00
C SER A 52 -19.10 -9.97 -4.67
N MET A 53 -18.57 -11.19 -4.80
CA MET A 53 -17.15 -11.47 -4.56
C MET A 53 -16.27 -10.82 -5.61
N GLY A 54 -16.59 -10.99 -6.91
CA GLY A 54 -15.86 -10.32 -7.99
C GLY A 54 -15.90 -8.80 -7.87
N ALA A 55 -17.07 -8.22 -7.56
CA ALA A 55 -17.20 -6.78 -7.35
C ALA A 55 -16.38 -6.28 -6.15
N SER A 56 -16.32 -7.04 -5.05
CA SER A 56 -15.55 -6.65 -3.87
C SER A 56 -14.04 -6.79 -4.10
N GLN A 57 -13.59 -7.84 -4.79
CA GLN A 57 -12.19 -8.02 -5.19
C GLN A 57 -11.69 -6.89 -6.12
N ALA A 58 -12.54 -6.47 -7.07
CA ALA A 58 -12.23 -5.36 -7.96
C ALA A 58 -12.00 -4.06 -7.17
N LYS A 59 -12.89 -3.75 -6.22
CA LYS A 59 -12.72 -2.57 -5.35
C LYS A 59 -11.44 -2.64 -4.53
N VAL A 60 -11.15 -3.77 -3.87
CA VAL A 60 -9.89 -3.94 -3.13
C VAL A 60 -8.69 -3.67 -4.04
N THR A 61 -8.74 -4.13 -5.28
CA THR A 61 -7.67 -3.90 -6.27
C THR A 61 -7.54 -2.41 -6.63
N ASP A 62 -8.66 -1.71 -6.84
CA ASP A 62 -8.69 -0.28 -7.14
C ASP A 62 -8.12 0.55 -5.98
N GLU A 63 -8.53 0.25 -4.75
CA GLU A 63 -8.06 0.92 -3.54
C GLU A 63 -6.54 0.72 -3.34
N VAL A 64 -6.06 -0.51 -3.48
CA VAL A 64 -4.61 -0.81 -3.43
C VAL A 64 -3.85 -0.11 -4.56
N GLY A 65 -4.44 -0.03 -5.76
CA GLY A 65 -3.89 0.70 -6.89
C GLY A 65 -3.72 2.20 -6.60
N ALA A 66 -4.75 2.83 -6.04
CA ALA A 66 -4.72 4.24 -5.65
C ALA A 66 -3.67 4.52 -4.58
N MET A 67 -3.61 3.68 -3.52
CA MET A 67 -2.63 3.84 -2.45
C MET A 67 -1.19 3.62 -2.95
N ASN A 68 -0.93 2.61 -3.78
CA ASN A 68 0.40 2.38 -4.36
C ASN A 68 0.84 3.52 -5.29
N ALA A 69 -0.08 4.08 -6.08
CA ALA A 69 0.19 5.24 -6.91
C ALA A 69 0.56 6.47 -6.06
N ALA A 70 -0.16 6.67 -4.96
CA ALA A 70 0.14 7.72 -4.00
C ALA A 70 1.53 7.54 -3.36
N VAL A 71 1.89 6.31 -2.96
CA VAL A 71 3.23 6.00 -2.43
C VAL A 71 4.33 6.29 -3.46
N ALA A 72 4.12 5.90 -4.72
CA ALA A 72 5.08 6.21 -5.78
C ALA A 72 5.25 7.73 -5.98
N GLN A 73 4.17 8.51 -5.86
CA GLN A 73 4.22 9.97 -5.92
C GLN A 73 4.92 10.58 -4.69
N ALA A 74 4.66 10.06 -3.49
CA ALA A 74 5.34 10.46 -2.26
C ALA A 74 6.86 10.22 -2.38
N LEU A 75 7.25 9.05 -2.90
CA LEU A 75 8.65 8.69 -3.10
C LEU A 75 9.36 9.62 -4.10
N ARG A 76 8.72 9.93 -5.23
CA ARG A 76 9.25 10.89 -6.21
C ARG A 76 9.42 12.27 -5.60
N SER A 77 8.47 12.69 -4.77
CA SER A 77 8.51 14.01 -4.11
C SER A 77 9.60 14.06 -3.03
N ALA A 78 9.74 13.00 -2.24
CA ALA A 78 10.86 12.85 -1.29
C ALA A 78 12.22 12.91 -1.99
N ASN A 79 12.38 12.21 -3.12
CA ASN A 79 13.61 12.24 -3.91
C ASN A 79 13.94 13.64 -4.46
N ARG A 80 12.93 14.41 -4.89
CA ARG A 80 13.13 15.79 -5.38
C ARG A 80 13.47 16.76 -4.27
N ALA A 81 12.75 16.70 -3.14
CA ALA A 81 12.99 17.53 -1.96
C ALA A 81 14.42 17.42 -1.42
N GLU A 82 15.10 16.29 -1.65
CA GLU A 82 16.47 16.04 -1.19
C GLU A 82 17.54 16.29 -2.29
N SER A 83 17.14 16.39 -3.56
CA SER A 83 18.06 16.55 -4.69
C SER A 83 18.54 17.99 -4.93
N THR A 84 17.83 18.98 -4.36
CA THR A 84 18.14 20.42 -4.52
C THR A 84 19.48 20.82 -3.88
N ASP A 85 20.09 19.95 -3.07
CA ASP A 85 21.31 20.26 -2.32
C ASP A 85 22.63 19.71 -2.89
N ILE A 86 22.64 18.86 -3.93
CA ILE A 86 23.89 18.18 -4.33
C ILE A 86 24.68 18.86 -5.46
N ASN A 87 24.11 19.68 -6.38
CA ASN A 87 24.95 20.23 -7.49
C ASN A 87 24.47 21.50 -8.23
N VAL A 88 23.56 22.33 -7.71
CA VAL A 88 23.02 23.49 -8.49
C VAL A 88 23.82 24.80 -8.28
N VAL A 89 25.15 24.72 -8.21
CA VAL A 89 26.04 25.91 -8.37
C VAL A 89 26.99 25.74 -9.57
N GLN A 90 27.03 24.57 -10.22
CA GLN A 90 27.89 24.35 -11.38
C GLN A 90 27.15 23.63 -12.52
N GLN A 91 26.27 24.35 -13.22
CA GLN A 91 26.06 24.28 -14.68
C GLN A 91 24.67 24.81 -15.06
N GLY A 92 24.63 26.08 -15.49
CA GLY A 92 23.77 26.62 -16.56
C GLY A 92 22.34 26.12 -16.80
N GLN A 93 21.62 25.59 -15.80
CA GLN A 93 20.23 25.18 -15.97
C GLN A 93 19.30 26.41 -16.03
N PRO A 94 18.26 26.37 -16.88
CA PRO A 94 17.30 27.47 -17.00
C PRO A 94 16.62 27.72 -15.65
N LEU A 95 16.48 29.00 -15.29
CA LEU A 95 15.84 29.51 -14.06
C LEU A 95 14.37 29.07 -13.87
N ASP A 96 13.77 28.38 -14.86
CA ASP A 96 12.41 27.83 -14.84
C ASP A 96 12.27 26.48 -14.09
N GLN A 97 13.36 25.92 -13.53
CA GLN A 97 13.36 24.64 -12.79
C GLN A 97 13.83 24.76 -11.34
N ILE A 98 13.75 25.94 -10.72
CA ILE A 98 13.94 26.07 -9.28
C ILE A 98 12.70 25.49 -8.59
N HIS A 99 12.71 24.18 -8.31
CA HIS A 99 11.72 23.55 -7.43
C HIS A 99 12.00 23.94 -5.99
N ASP A 100 11.00 24.51 -5.31
CA ASP A 100 11.06 24.73 -3.86
C ASP A 100 10.89 23.38 -3.14
N PRO A 101 11.84 22.94 -2.30
CA PRO A 101 11.67 21.76 -1.46
C PRO A 101 10.37 21.79 -0.63
N GLY A 102 9.85 22.97 -0.31
CA GLY A 102 8.54 23.15 0.32
C GLY A 102 7.39 22.59 -0.51
N ASP A 103 7.38 22.80 -1.83
CA ASP A 103 6.34 22.29 -2.73
C ASP A 103 6.39 20.77 -2.82
N ASP A 104 7.58 20.18 -2.86
CA ASP A 104 7.75 18.72 -2.87
C ASP A 104 7.28 18.09 -1.55
N LEU A 105 7.52 18.73 -0.40
CA LEU A 105 6.98 18.27 0.88
C LEU A 105 5.45 18.38 0.94
N MET A 106 4.86 19.42 0.33
CA MET A 106 3.40 19.55 0.20
C MET A 106 2.81 18.48 -0.73
N MET A 107 3.51 18.13 -1.82
CA MET A 107 3.13 17.04 -2.71
C MET A 107 3.20 15.68 -1.99
N MET A 108 4.24 15.46 -1.19
CA MET A 108 4.39 14.26 -0.35
C MET A 108 3.27 14.18 0.68
N GLN A 109 2.93 15.29 1.33
CA GLN A 109 1.79 15.37 2.25
C GLN A 109 0.49 14.98 1.55
N GLN A 110 0.22 15.54 0.37
CA GLN A 110 -1.00 15.24 -0.37
C GLN A 110 -1.08 13.75 -0.74
N SER A 111 0.05 13.15 -1.11
CA SER A 111 0.13 11.71 -1.37
C SER A 111 -0.21 10.87 -0.13
N PHE A 112 0.27 11.24 1.06
CA PHE A 112 -0.11 10.52 2.29
C PHE A 112 -1.59 10.67 2.64
N ARG A 113 -2.18 11.86 2.44
CA ARG A 113 -3.63 12.04 2.62
C ARG A 113 -4.46 11.13 1.73
N VAL A 114 -4.02 10.86 0.50
CA VAL A 114 -4.69 9.91 -0.39
C VAL A 114 -4.71 8.52 0.25
N VAL A 115 -3.58 8.04 0.77
CA VAL A 115 -3.51 6.75 1.48
C VAL A 115 -4.54 6.70 2.62
N THR A 116 -4.61 7.74 3.45
CA THR A 116 -5.53 7.81 4.59
C THR A 116 -7.02 7.82 4.20
N ILE A 117 -7.35 8.37 3.05
CA ILE A 117 -8.73 8.37 2.54
C ILE A 117 -9.12 6.97 2.03
N HIS A 118 -8.21 6.32 1.32
CA HIS A 118 -8.47 5.02 0.68
C HIS A 118 -8.37 3.84 1.67
N PHE A 119 -7.53 3.95 2.71
CA PHE A 119 -7.26 2.83 3.61
C PHE A 119 -8.50 2.32 4.39
N PRO A 120 -9.40 3.17 4.93
CA PRO A 120 -10.63 2.70 5.55
C PRO A 120 -11.57 1.99 4.57
N ALA A 121 -11.73 2.53 3.36
CA ALA A 121 -12.55 1.91 2.31
C ALA A 121 -11.99 0.54 1.89
N PHE A 122 -10.66 0.47 1.75
CA PHE A 122 -9.92 -0.77 1.54
C PHE A 122 -10.23 -1.83 2.61
N VAL A 123 -10.21 -1.45 3.90
CA VAL A 123 -10.52 -2.37 5.00
C VAL A 123 -11.97 -2.86 4.89
N ASP A 124 -12.93 -1.98 4.65
CA ASP A 124 -14.34 -2.35 4.52
C ASP A 124 -14.58 -3.32 3.35
N ASP A 125 -14.00 -3.05 2.18
CA ASP A 125 -14.12 -3.92 1.01
C ASP A 125 -13.40 -5.26 1.23
N LEU A 126 -12.28 -5.27 1.94
CA LEU A 126 -11.57 -6.51 2.28
C LEU A 126 -12.38 -7.38 3.26
N LYS A 127 -12.99 -6.78 4.28
CA LYS A 127 -13.89 -7.49 5.20
C LYS A 127 -15.04 -8.11 4.43
N ARG A 128 -15.56 -7.41 3.44
CA ARG A 128 -16.60 -7.95 2.55
C ARG A 128 -16.10 -9.15 1.75
N VAL A 129 -14.89 -9.10 1.17
CA VAL A 129 -14.28 -10.28 0.50
C VAL A 129 -14.14 -11.45 1.48
N ALA A 130 -13.65 -11.19 2.69
CA ALA A 130 -13.43 -12.20 3.72
C ALA A 130 -14.75 -12.88 4.15
N VAL A 131 -15.81 -12.10 4.38
CA VAL A 131 -17.16 -12.62 4.68
C VAL A 131 -17.72 -13.43 3.53
N LEU A 132 -17.65 -12.92 2.30
CA LEU A 132 -18.16 -13.63 1.11
C LEU A 132 -17.42 -14.94 0.87
N ARG A 133 -16.10 -14.96 1.11
CA ARG A 133 -15.27 -16.16 1.05
C ARG A 133 -15.72 -17.20 2.08
N ARG A 134 -15.83 -16.81 3.35
CA ARG A 134 -16.30 -17.69 4.44
C ARG A 134 -17.68 -18.30 4.14
N GLU A 135 -18.64 -17.48 3.69
CA GLU A 135 -19.99 -17.95 3.35
C GLU A 135 -19.98 -18.89 2.13
N SER A 136 -19.12 -18.64 1.13
CA SER A 136 -18.94 -19.54 -0.01
C SER A 136 -18.42 -20.92 0.42
N GLY A 137 -17.41 -20.94 1.30
CA GLY A 137 -16.86 -22.18 1.85
C GLY A 137 -17.88 -22.96 2.68
N ALA A 138 -18.64 -22.27 3.53
CA ALA A 138 -19.70 -22.89 4.32
C ALA A 138 -20.78 -23.54 3.44
N LEU A 139 -21.25 -22.84 2.40
CA LEU A 139 -22.24 -23.38 1.47
C LEU A 139 -21.72 -24.58 0.67
N LYS A 140 -20.43 -24.60 0.31
CA LYS A 140 -19.80 -25.76 -0.34
C LYS A 140 -19.68 -26.95 0.60
N ALA A 141 -19.27 -26.72 1.85
CA ALA A 141 -19.21 -27.77 2.88
C ALA A 141 -20.59 -28.38 3.14
N ASP A 142 -21.63 -27.54 3.24
CA ASP A 142 -23.02 -27.98 3.41
C ASP A 142 -23.52 -28.81 2.21
N GLN A 143 -23.15 -28.44 0.97
CA GLN A 143 -23.56 -29.15 -0.25
C GLN A 143 -22.86 -30.49 -0.45
N THR A 144 -21.57 -30.56 -0.12
CA THR A 144 -20.73 -31.75 -0.33
C THR A 144 -20.74 -32.69 0.87
N GLY A 145 -21.21 -32.21 2.03
CA GLY A 145 -21.08 -32.91 3.31
C GLY A 145 -19.62 -32.99 3.81
N GLN A 146 -18.72 -32.19 3.24
CA GLN A 146 -17.29 -32.20 3.57
C GLN A 146 -16.92 -30.98 4.42
N PRO A 147 -16.78 -31.12 5.76
CA PRO A 147 -16.47 -30.00 6.64
C PRO A 147 -15.08 -29.40 6.38
N ILE A 148 -14.15 -30.18 5.82
CA ILE A 148 -12.78 -29.74 5.51
C ILE A 148 -12.73 -28.54 4.53
N ILE A 149 -13.77 -28.38 3.71
CA ILE A 149 -13.87 -27.23 2.79
C ILE A 149 -14.07 -25.93 3.57
N ALA A 150 -14.87 -25.95 4.63
CA ALA A 150 -15.07 -24.79 5.49
C ALA A 150 -13.78 -24.43 6.23
N ASP A 151 -13.04 -25.43 6.73
CA ASP A 151 -11.77 -25.22 7.43
C ASP A 151 -10.70 -24.61 6.50
N LYS A 152 -10.52 -25.15 5.28
CA LYS A 152 -9.60 -24.60 4.28
C LYS A 152 -9.98 -23.17 3.87
N THR A 153 -11.27 -22.91 3.74
CA THR A 153 -11.76 -21.57 3.38
C THR A 153 -11.52 -20.58 4.50
N GLU A 154 -11.68 -21.01 5.76
CA GLU A 154 -11.37 -20.18 6.92
C GLU A 154 -9.87 -19.87 7.00
N GLU A 155 -9.00 -20.85 6.77
CA GLU A 155 -7.55 -20.64 6.71
C GLU A 155 -7.18 -19.61 5.62
N SER A 156 -7.71 -19.79 4.41
CA SER A 156 -7.52 -18.82 3.31
C SER A 156 -8.03 -17.42 3.66
N THR A 157 -9.12 -17.32 4.42
CA THR A 157 -9.68 -16.06 4.90
C THR A 157 -8.77 -15.41 5.95
N GLN A 158 -8.21 -16.17 6.88
CA GLN A 158 -7.25 -15.66 7.85
C GLN A 158 -5.95 -15.21 7.19
N ASN A 159 -5.46 -15.94 6.18
CA ASN A 159 -4.30 -15.55 5.39
C ASN A 159 -4.53 -14.20 4.68
N LEU A 160 -5.71 -14.01 4.07
CA LEU A 160 -6.13 -12.74 3.47
C LEU A 160 -6.10 -11.58 4.49
N LEU A 161 -6.70 -11.77 5.67
CA LEU A 161 -6.74 -10.75 6.72
C LEU A 161 -5.35 -10.47 7.29
N SER A 162 -4.50 -11.49 7.41
CA SER A 162 -3.10 -11.34 7.83
C SER A 162 -2.29 -10.52 6.82
N ALA A 163 -2.44 -10.81 5.52
CA ALA A 163 -1.79 -10.05 4.46
C ALA A 163 -2.21 -8.57 4.48
N ALA A 164 -3.47 -8.27 4.77
CA ALA A 164 -3.92 -6.89 4.90
C ALA A 164 -3.38 -6.17 6.14
N ARG A 165 -3.22 -6.87 7.26
CA ARG A 165 -2.51 -6.32 8.42
C ARG A 165 -1.06 -5.98 8.07
N HIS A 166 -0.39 -6.83 7.29
CA HIS A 166 0.97 -6.55 6.81
C HIS A 166 1.02 -5.32 5.89
N VAL A 167 0.00 -5.09 5.06
CA VAL A 167 -0.11 -3.86 4.26
C VAL A 167 -0.22 -2.63 5.17
N ALA A 168 -1.07 -2.69 6.21
CA ALA A 168 -1.19 -1.62 7.21
C ALA A 168 0.15 -1.30 7.90
N ASP A 169 0.88 -2.34 8.29
CA ASP A 169 2.20 -2.22 8.92
C ASP A 169 3.23 -1.62 7.96
N ALA A 170 3.23 -2.02 6.70
CA ALA A 170 4.13 -1.44 5.70
C ALA A 170 3.84 0.05 5.45
N PHE A 171 2.57 0.47 5.42
CA PHE A 171 2.21 1.89 5.32
C PHE A 171 2.62 2.68 6.57
N THR A 172 2.46 2.08 7.75
CA THR A 172 2.91 2.64 9.02
C THR A 172 4.42 2.87 9.01
N ASP A 173 5.20 1.88 8.58
CA ASP A 173 6.65 1.97 8.42
C ASP A 173 7.05 3.09 7.46
N LEU A 174 6.32 3.26 6.34
CA LEU A 174 6.58 4.31 5.36
C LEU A 174 6.36 5.70 5.96
N LEU A 175 5.25 5.92 6.65
CA LEU A 175 4.94 7.19 7.32
C LEU A 175 5.97 7.50 8.41
N GLN A 176 6.38 6.48 9.18
CA GLN A 176 7.42 6.63 10.20
C GLN A 176 8.78 6.97 9.57
N SER A 177 9.13 6.34 8.45
CA SER A 177 10.36 6.61 7.69
C SER A 177 10.40 8.04 7.12
N ALA A 178 9.23 8.66 6.89
CA ALA A 178 9.11 10.04 6.43
C ALA A 178 9.18 11.09 7.57
N ARG A 179 9.11 10.69 8.85
CA ARG A 179 9.16 11.64 9.98
C ARG A 179 10.45 12.47 10.05
N PRO A 180 11.66 11.93 9.78
CA PRO A 180 12.89 12.73 9.76
C PRO A 180 12.82 13.90 8.76
N LEU A 181 12.25 13.69 7.57
CA LEU A 181 12.00 14.75 6.59
C LEU A 181 11.07 15.84 7.16
N ALA A 182 10.00 15.41 7.84
CA ALA A 182 9.01 16.31 8.42
C ALA A 182 9.53 17.09 9.65
N MET A 183 10.44 16.51 10.42
CA MET A 183 11.08 17.17 11.57
C MET A 183 12.28 18.03 11.14
N GLY A 184 12.74 17.92 9.89
CA GLY A 184 13.99 18.50 9.42
C GLY A 184 15.21 17.92 10.16
N GLN A 185 15.11 16.67 10.63
CA GLN A 185 16.17 15.98 11.34
C GLN A 185 16.93 15.06 10.37
N THR A 186 18.24 15.20 10.36
CA THR A 186 19.15 14.23 9.74
C THR A 186 19.36 13.07 10.69
N HIS A 187 19.19 11.83 10.22
CA HIS A 187 19.72 10.69 10.96
C HIS A 187 21.25 10.73 10.85
N GLU A 188 21.91 11.09 11.95
CA GLU A 188 23.37 11.11 12.09
C GLU A 188 23.90 9.67 11.96
N GLU A 189 24.57 9.36 10.86
CA GLU A 189 25.51 8.24 10.84
C GLU A 189 26.67 8.60 11.77
N ILE A 190 26.73 7.98 12.94
CA ILE A 190 27.93 8.02 13.78
C ILE A 190 29.02 7.27 13.02
N TYR A 191 29.86 7.99 12.28
CA TYR A 191 31.13 7.45 11.79
C TYR A 191 31.99 7.14 13.02
N PRO A 192 32.38 5.87 13.28
CA PRO A 192 33.41 5.61 14.26
C PRO A 192 34.69 6.27 13.74
N THR A 193 35.08 7.38 14.36
CA THR A 193 36.37 8.01 14.09
C THR A 193 37.40 7.01 14.58
N SER A 194 38.03 6.31 13.65
CA SER A 194 39.20 5.49 13.93
C SER A 194 40.31 6.42 14.41
N ASP A 195 40.53 6.37 15.72
CA ASP A 195 41.83 6.42 16.40
C ASP A 195 42.77 7.55 15.96
N ASP A 196 42.68 8.71 16.62
CA ASP A 196 43.88 9.32 17.18
C ASP A 196 43.53 10.18 18.39
N GLY A 197 44.27 9.96 19.47
CA GLY A 197 43.99 10.51 20.78
C GLY A 197 44.27 12.00 20.84
N THR A 198 43.24 12.82 21.08
CA THR A 198 43.38 14.03 21.89
C THR A 198 42.00 14.56 22.27
N TYR A 199 41.80 14.72 23.58
CA TYR A 199 40.66 15.45 24.15
C TYR A 199 40.52 16.81 23.46
N ASN A 200 39.41 17.05 22.78
CA ASN A 200 38.85 18.38 22.61
C ASN A 200 37.36 18.29 22.23
N ALA A 201 36.53 18.82 23.14
CA ALA A 201 35.16 19.29 22.99
C ALA A 201 34.27 18.60 21.94
N ASN A 202 33.24 17.91 22.43
CA ASN A 202 32.00 17.69 21.69
C ASN A 202 31.45 19.05 21.21
N HIS A 203 31.91 19.50 20.05
CA HIS A 203 31.24 20.56 19.33
C HIS A 203 30.05 19.90 18.65
N VAL A 204 28.94 19.80 19.37
CA VAL A 204 27.64 19.55 18.77
C VAL A 204 27.35 20.75 17.88
N ILE A 205 27.69 20.64 16.60
CA ILE A 205 27.19 21.57 15.59
C ILE A 205 25.76 21.11 15.31
N THR A 206 24.81 21.62 16.08
CA THR A 206 23.39 21.59 15.70
C THR A 206 23.23 22.52 14.50
N GLN A 207 23.56 22.03 13.30
CA GLN A 207 23.17 22.69 12.06
C GLN A 207 21.65 22.52 11.92
N GLN A 208 20.90 23.46 12.51
CA GLN A 208 19.44 23.49 12.51
C GLN A 208 18.80 23.75 11.11
N GLN A 209 19.56 23.66 10.02
CA GLN A 209 19.12 23.99 8.66
C GLN A 209 19.94 23.27 7.57
N GLY A 210 20.52 22.10 7.87
CA GLY A 210 21.32 21.29 6.93
C GLY A 210 20.60 20.04 6.37
N PRO A 211 21.11 19.47 5.27
CA PRO A 211 20.40 18.58 4.34
C PRO A 211 20.00 17.24 4.96
N VAL A 212 18.78 16.79 4.67
CA VAL A 212 18.23 15.52 5.16
C VAL A 212 19.13 14.36 4.69
N SER A 213 19.61 13.54 5.63
CA SER A 213 20.65 12.54 5.40
C SER A 213 20.20 11.44 4.42
N SER A 214 21.11 10.98 3.55
CA SER A 214 20.91 9.86 2.60
C SER A 214 20.34 8.58 3.23
N SER A 215 20.52 8.41 4.54
CA SER A 215 19.94 7.31 5.34
C SER A 215 18.40 7.42 5.46
N SER A 216 17.85 8.63 5.53
CA SER A 216 16.39 8.86 5.58
C SER A 216 15.74 8.53 4.24
N ARG A 217 16.40 8.91 3.13
CA ARG A 217 15.98 8.52 1.77
C ARG A 217 15.90 7.02 1.61
N LYS A 218 16.99 6.34 2.02
CA LYS A 218 17.10 4.89 1.93
C LYS A 218 15.98 4.22 2.72
N ALA A 219 15.68 4.69 3.94
CA ALA A 219 14.59 4.17 4.75
C ALA A 219 13.23 4.32 4.06
N ILE A 220 12.96 5.46 3.42
CA ILE A 220 11.70 5.70 2.68
C ILE A 220 11.59 4.80 1.45
N ILE A 221 12.68 4.64 0.68
CA ILE A 221 12.72 3.74 -0.49
C ILE A 221 12.44 2.30 -0.04
N GLU A 222 13.10 1.86 1.03
CA GLU A 222 12.94 0.50 1.56
C GLU A 222 11.52 0.26 2.08
N ALA A 223 10.96 1.23 2.82
CA ALA A 223 9.59 1.15 3.31
C ALA A 223 8.57 1.17 2.16
N ALA A 224 8.76 2.01 1.14
CA ALA A 224 7.91 2.02 -0.06
C ALA A 224 7.97 0.69 -0.83
N SER A 225 9.15 0.07 -0.90
CA SER A 225 9.31 -1.28 -1.46
C SER A 225 8.57 -2.33 -0.64
N ARG A 226 8.57 -2.24 0.69
CA ARG A 226 7.79 -3.13 1.57
C ARG A 226 6.29 -2.96 1.33
N VAL A 227 5.80 -1.73 1.17
CA VAL A 227 4.40 -1.47 0.81
C VAL A 227 4.04 -2.16 -0.51
N GLY A 228 4.84 -1.97 -1.56
CA GLY A 228 4.60 -2.63 -2.85
C GLY A 228 4.60 -4.15 -2.75
N ALA A 229 5.52 -4.74 -1.98
CA ALA A 229 5.58 -6.18 -1.76
C ALA A 229 4.37 -6.71 -0.99
N ALA A 230 3.99 -6.06 0.12
CA ALA A 230 2.82 -6.43 0.92
C ALA A 230 1.52 -6.29 0.13
N SER A 231 1.36 -5.20 -0.63
CA SER A 231 0.22 -4.97 -1.52
C SER A 231 0.11 -6.07 -2.58
N ASN A 232 1.22 -6.46 -3.20
CA ASN A 232 1.22 -7.53 -4.19
C ASN A 232 0.92 -8.91 -3.58
N ASP A 233 1.46 -9.21 -2.40
CA ASP A 233 1.14 -10.43 -1.66
C ASP A 233 -0.34 -10.49 -1.29
N LEU A 234 -0.91 -9.37 -0.84
CA LEU A 234 -2.33 -9.26 -0.58
C LEU A 234 -3.17 -9.50 -1.84
N LEU A 235 -2.82 -8.89 -2.98
CA LEU A 235 -3.56 -9.07 -4.22
C LEU A 235 -3.56 -10.52 -4.69
N ARG A 236 -2.49 -11.28 -4.41
CA ARG A 236 -2.49 -12.74 -4.65
C ARG A 236 -3.55 -13.43 -3.80
N HIS A 237 -3.65 -13.12 -2.51
CA HIS A 237 -4.68 -13.68 -1.64
C HIS A 237 -6.09 -13.22 -1.98
N VAL A 238 -6.26 -12.00 -2.49
CA VAL A 238 -7.55 -11.46 -2.95
C VAL A 238 -8.02 -12.23 -4.17
N MET A 239 -7.14 -12.43 -5.15
CA MET A 239 -7.45 -13.09 -6.44
C MET A 239 -7.50 -14.62 -6.35
N HIS A 240 -6.65 -15.24 -5.53
CA HIS A 240 -6.60 -16.68 -5.31
C HIS A 240 -7.25 -17.02 -3.99
N GLY A 241 -8.56 -17.30 -4.04
CA GLY A 241 -9.32 -17.78 -2.90
C GLY A 241 -9.03 -19.24 -2.59
N GLY A 242 -7.83 -19.55 -2.08
CA GLY A 242 -7.48 -20.90 -1.59
C GLY A 242 -7.36 -21.95 -2.70
N ASP A 243 -6.56 -21.66 -3.73
CA ASP A 243 -6.19 -22.64 -4.76
C ASP A 243 -5.12 -23.59 -4.22
N ASP A 244 -5.55 -24.64 -3.53
CA ASP A 244 -4.85 -25.93 -3.55
C ASP A 244 -5.66 -26.86 -4.48
N ASP A 245 -5.34 -26.78 -5.76
CA ASP A 245 -5.26 -27.86 -6.77
C ASP A 245 -6.46 -28.76 -7.16
N ASP A 246 -7.71 -28.66 -6.67
CA ASP A 246 -8.73 -29.67 -7.07
C ASP A 246 -10.19 -29.20 -7.37
N ASP A 247 -10.49 -27.90 -7.46
CA ASP A 247 -11.87 -27.41 -7.70
C ASP A 247 -12.05 -26.73 -9.09
N ASP A 248 -11.78 -27.48 -10.16
CA ASP A 248 -12.04 -27.09 -11.57
C ASP A 248 -13.52 -26.84 -11.92
N LEU A 249 -14.45 -26.87 -10.95
CA LEU A 249 -15.89 -26.75 -11.21
C LEU A 249 -16.44 -25.32 -11.11
N PHE A 250 -15.71 -24.35 -10.53
CA PHE A 250 -16.11 -22.93 -10.50
C PHE A 250 -15.14 -22.00 -11.24
N ASN A 251 -14.03 -22.53 -11.77
CA ASN A 251 -13.00 -21.72 -12.45
C ASN A 251 -13.39 -21.31 -13.89
N THR A 252 -14.54 -21.74 -14.40
CA THR A 252 -14.97 -21.45 -15.79
C THR A 252 -15.83 -20.20 -15.95
N ASN A 253 -16.24 -19.52 -14.87
CA ASN A 253 -17.13 -18.33 -14.97
C ASN A 253 -16.54 -17.00 -14.47
N TYR A 254 -15.30 -16.95 -13.98
CA TYR A 254 -14.64 -15.66 -13.65
C TYR A 254 -14.24 -14.82 -14.88
N LEU A 255 -14.61 -15.27 -16.10
CA LEU A 255 -14.26 -14.60 -17.36
C LEU A 255 -15.43 -14.44 -18.35
N ILE A 256 -16.69 -14.57 -17.93
CA ILE A 256 -17.79 -14.00 -18.74
C ILE A 256 -17.94 -12.52 -18.38
N LEU A 257 -16.86 -11.77 -18.58
CA LEU A 257 -16.93 -10.32 -18.75
C LEU A 257 -17.69 -10.09 -20.05
N THR A 258 -18.73 -9.26 -20.02
CA THR A 258 -19.38 -8.81 -21.25
C THR A 258 -18.34 -8.10 -22.14
N ASP A 259 -18.52 -8.12 -23.47
CA ASP A 259 -17.51 -7.57 -24.40
C ASP A 259 -17.14 -6.10 -24.07
N GLU A 260 -18.04 -5.33 -23.45
CA GLU A 260 -17.79 -4.01 -22.89
C GLU A 260 -16.76 -3.99 -21.72
N GLU A 261 -16.80 -4.97 -20.80
CA GLU A 261 -15.91 -5.03 -19.63
C GLU A 261 -14.51 -5.57 -19.98
N ARG A 262 -14.41 -6.39 -21.03
CA ARG A 262 -13.13 -6.77 -21.64
C ARG A 262 -12.33 -5.57 -22.13
N ILE A 263 -13.00 -4.52 -22.61
CA ILE A 263 -12.33 -3.30 -23.07
C ILE A 263 -11.70 -2.56 -21.88
N TYR A 264 -12.32 -2.61 -20.69
CA TYR A 264 -11.74 -2.03 -19.48
C TYR A 264 -10.56 -2.84 -18.96
N GLN A 265 -10.63 -4.17 -18.95
CA GLN A 265 -9.52 -5.02 -18.54
C GLN A 265 -8.34 -4.96 -19.54
N VAL A 266 -8.59 -4.86 -20.84
CA VAL A 266 -7.55 -4.67 -21.87
C VAL A 266 -6.95 -3.26 -21.78
N ARG A 267 -7.75 -2.21 -21.53
CA ARG A 267 -7.22 -0.88 -21.21
C ARG A 267 -6.43 -0.88 -19.91
N PHE A 268 -6.82 -1.65 -18.90
CA PHE A 268 -6.13 -1.73 -17.61
C PHE A 268 -4.82 -2.52 -17.72
N GLN A 269 -4.79 -3.64 -18.45
CA GLN A 269 -3.54 -4.33 -18.77
C GLN A 269 -2.64 -3.47 -19.65
N LEU A 270 -3.18 -2.75 -20.64
CA LEU A 270 -2.40 -1.76 -21.39
C LEU A 270 -1.93 -0.62 -20.50
N PHE A 271 -2.70 -0.16 -19.51
CA PHE A 271 -2.29 0.91 -18.61
C PHE A 271 -1.17 0.45 -17.66
N VAL A 272 -1.27 -0.77 -17.12
CA VAL A 272 -0.23 -1.39 -16.29
C VAL A 272 1.02 -1.68 -17.14
N TYR A 273 0.88 -2.21 -18.37
CA TYR A 273 2.01 -2.39 -19.30
C TYR A 273 2.62 -1.06 -19.74
N TYR A 274 1.83 -0.02 -20.00
CA TYR A 274 2.31 1.30 -20.39
C TYR A 274 2.96 2.02 -19.20
N TYR A 275 2.49 1.83 -17.97
CA TYR A 275 3.15 2.33 -16.76
C TYR A 275 4.47 1.60 -16.50
N TYR A 276 4.52 0.29 -16.71
CA TYR A 276 5.75 -0.50 -16.60
C TYR A 276 6.76 -0.11 -17.69
N TYR A 277 6.32 0.05 -18.94
CA TYR A 277 7.18 0.49 -20.05
C TYR A 277 7.63 1.94 -19.90
N CYS A 278 6.79 2.86 -19.43
CA CYS A 278 7.21 4.24 -19.13
C CYS A 278 8.22 4.30 -17.98
N CYS A 279 8.08 3.45 -16.94
CA CYS A 279 9.06 3.40 -15.85
C CYS A 279 10.41 2.78 -16.27
N LEU A 280 10.40 1.83 -17.23
CA LEU A 280 11.61 1.21 -17.77
C LEU A 280 12.31 2.05 -18.84
N PHE A 281 11.58 2.75 -19.72
CA PHE A 281 12.19 3.54 -20.81
C PHE A 281 12.67 4.94 -20.37
N TYR A 282 12.03 5.59 -19.38
CA TYR A 282 12.51 6.89 -18.90
C TYR A 282 13.74 6.82 -17.98
N ASN A 283 14.17 5.62 -17.57
CA ASN A 283 15.44 5.43 -16.86
C ASN A 283 16.67 5.35 -17.81
N PHE A 284 16.47 5.44 -19.14
CA PHE A 284 17.56 5.31 -20.12
C PHE A 284 17.77 6.51 -21.06
N CYS A 285 17.03 7.60 -20.89
CA CYS A 285 17.24 8.85 -21.63
C CYS A 285 17.25 10.05 -20.69
N PHE A 286 18.35 10.20 -19.94
CA PHE A 286 18.99 11.49 -19.65
C PHE A 286 20.47 11.25 -19.36
#